data_AF-A0A954NAE2-F1
#
_entry.id   AF-A0A954NAE2-F1
#
_cell.length_a   1.000
_cell.length_b   1.000
_cell.length_c   1.000
_cell.angle_alpha   90.00
_cell.angle_beta   90.00
_cell.angle_gamma   90.00
#
_symmetry.space_group_name_H-M   'P 1'
#
loop_
_entity.id
_entity.type
_entity.pdbx_description
1 polymer ?
#
loop_
_entity_poly.entity_id
_entity_poly.type
_entity_poly.pdbx_seq_one_letter_code
_entity_poly.pdbx_strand_id
1 'polypeptide(L)'
;MATSVDNSRAERQWFIVGRWQEYGGEERANLIRVAAIGAFYLVELVNFHWFGGGSDELRVFHNQATALALAWVFTALGVAYCLRSGVFPAALKFLSTGVDLVLLTALADASQAGANSPLVFAYFVVISLAGMRLSLRLVWFATVGAMLGYLYLVGHSDPVWFDADHTVRPVEQCLALLSLAFSGIVLGQIVRSVRSIADDYARRLAREERV
;
A
#
# COMPACT_ATOMS: atom_id res chain seq x y z
N MET A 1 -43.67 14.34 0.15
CA MET A 1 -43.44 13.08 -0.58
C MET A 1 -42.47 13.22 -1.76
N ALA A 2 -42.27 14.41 -2.35
CA ALA A 2 -41.25 14.64 -3.39
C ALA A 2 -39.80 14.64 -2.87
N THR A 3 -39.57 14.97 -1.60
CA THR A 3 -38.24 15.08 -0.99
C THR A 3 -37.51 13.75 -0.77
N SER A 4 -38.23 12.63 -0.61
CA SER A 4 -37.61 11.31 -0.40
C SER A 4 -37.06 10.69 -1.69
N VAL A 5 -37.73 10.94 -2.82
CA VAL A 5 -37.30 10.42 -4.13
C VAL A 5 -36.04 11.15 -4.63
N ASP A 6 -35.96 12.47 -4.42
CA ASP A 6 -34.81 13.27 -4.82
C ASP A 6 -33.54 12.92 -4.02
N ASN A 7 -33.66 12.71 -2.70
CA ASN A 7 -32.54 12.25 -1.88
C ASN A 7 -32.01 10.88 -2.34
N SER A 8 -32.89 9.94 -2.70
CA SER A 8 -32.46 8.62 -3.19
C SER A 8 -31.72 8.65 -4.54
N ARG A 9 -32.06 9.60 -5.43
CA ARG A 9 -31.37 9.79 -6.72
C ARG A 9 -30.00 10.44 -6.51
N ALA A 10 -29.93 11.45 -5.64
CA ALA A 10 -28.67 12.10 -5.28
C ALA A 10 -27.70 11.11 -4.61
N GLU A 11 -28.16 10.29 -3.67
CA GLU A 11 -27.35 9.24 -3.03
C GLU A 11 -26.84 8.20 -4.03
N ARG A 12 -27.69 7.76 -4.99
CA ARG A 12 -27.26 6.86 -6.07
C ARG A 12 -26.21 7.48 -6.97
N GLN A 13 -26.38 8.73 -7.39
CA GLN A 13 -25.40 9.43 -8.23
C GLN A 13 -24.06 9.58 -7.50
N TRP A 14 -24.10 9.94 -6.22
CA TRP A 14 -22.90 10.05 -5.39
C TRP A 14 -22.19 8.69 -5.25
N PHE A 15 -22.96 7.62 -5.04
CA PHE A 15 -22.42 6.27 -5.01
C PHE A 15 -21.77 5.87 -6.35
N ILE A 16 -22.39 6.19 -7.48
CA ILE A 16 -21.86 5.91 -8.83
C ILE A 16 -20.56 6.69 -9.05
N VAL A 17 -20.53 7.99 -8.75
CA VAL A 17 -19.31 8.82 -8.91
C VAL A 17 -18.19 8.33 -8.01
N GLY A 18 -18.50 7.99 -6.75
CA GLY A 18 -17.53 7.42 -5.82
C GLY A 18 -16.93 6.11 -6.35
N ARG A 19 -17.76 5.24 -6.91
CA ARG A 19 -17.33 3.98 -7.55
C ARG A 19 -16.39 4.19 -8.73
N TRP A 20 -16.66 5.18 -9.58
CA TRP A 20 -15.79 5.55 -10.70
C TRP A 20 -14.43 6.08 -10.24
N GLN A 21 -14.43 6.93 -9.21
CA GLN A 21 -13.19 7.43 -8.61
C GLN A 21 -12.37 6.30 -7.98
N GLU A 22 -13.01 5.33 -7.31
CA GLU A 22 -12.31 4.17 -6.77
C GLU A 22 -11.71 3.29 -7.87
N TYR A 23 -12.42 3.11 -8.99
CA TYR A 23 -11.93 2.35 -10.14
C TYR A 23 -10.68 3.00 -10.77
N GLY A 24 -10.74 4.31 -11.05
CA GLY A 24 -9.60 5.06 -11.57
C GLY A 24 -8.44 5.13 -10.57
N GLY A 25 -8.74 5.17 -9.28
CA GLY A 25 -7.75 5.07 -8.20
C GLY A 25 -7.01 3.73 -8.20
N GLU A 26 -7.73 2.61 -8.39
CA GLU A 26 -7.11 1.28 -8.45
C GLU A 26 -6.25 1.11 -9.70
N GLU A 27 -6.67 1.63 -10.86
CA GLU A 27 -5.87 1.58 -12.09
C GLU A 27 -4.53 2.30 -11.92
N ARG A 28 -4.54 3.54 -11.40
CA ARG A 28 -3.32 4.32 -11.12
C ARG A 28 -2.44 3.63 -10.09
N ALA A 29 -3.04 3.11 -9.01
CA ALA A 29 -2.30 2.39 -8.00
C ALA A 29 -1.65 1.12 -8.57
N ASN A 30 -2.33 0.41 -9.47
CA ASN A 30 -1.77 -0.78 -10.12
C ASN A 30 -0.61 -0.44 -11.06
N LEU A 31 -0.69 0.68 -11.79
CA LEU A 31 0.42 1.16 -12.62
C LEU A 31 1.66 1.48 -11.77
N ILE A 32 1.48 2.22 -10.67
CA ILE A 32 2.59 2.56 -9.77
C ILE A 32 3.12 1.31 -9.07
N ARG A 33 2.25 0.34 -8.73
CA ARG A 33 2.67 -0.97 -8.20
C ARG A 33 3.64 -1.66 -9.18
N VAL A 34 3.27 -1.77 -10.46
CA VAL A 34 4.13 -2.39 -11.49
C VAL A 34 5.45 -1.61 -11.64
N ALA A 35 5.40 -0.28 -11.65
CA ALA A 35 6.59 0.55 -11.72
C ALA A 35 7.51 0.36 -10.50
N ALA A 36 6.94 0.28 -9.29
CA ALA A 36 7.69 0.04 -8.06
C ALA A 36 8.35 -1.34 -8.08
N ILE A 37 7.61 -2.41 -8.43
CA ILE A 37 8.16 -3.77 -8.56
C ILE A 37 9.34 -3.76 -9.54
N GLY A 38 9.17 -3.14 -10.71
CA GLY A 38 10.23 -3.04 -11.71
C GLY A 38 11.46 -2.30 -11.17
N ALA A 39 11.27 -1.15 -10.52
CA ALA A 39 12.37 -0.36 -9.97
C ALA A 39 13.13 -1.10 -8.87
N PHE A 40 12.43 -1.69 -7.89
CA PHE A 40 13.07 -2.45 -6.81
C PHE A 40 13.76 -3.71 -7.33
N TYR A 41 13.15 -4.41 -8.27
CA TYR A 41 13.76 -5.60 -8.87
C TYR A 41 15.00 -5.25 -9.71
N LEU A 42 15.01 -4.12 -10.41
CA LEU A 42 16.21 -3.64 -11.12
C LEU A 42 17.35 -3.33 -10.15
N VAL A 43 17.05 -2.70 -9.01
CA VAL A 43 18.07 -2.46 -7.96
C VAL A 43 18.64 -3.79 -7.48
N GLU A 44 17.79 -4.79 -7.24
CA GLU A 44 18.25 -6.11 -6.83
C GLU A 44 19.06 -6.82 -7.93
N LEU A 45 18.68 -6.69 -9.20
CA LEU A 45 19.44 -7.26 -10.31
C LEU A 45 20.83 -6.63 -10.43
N VAL A 46 20.93 -5.31 -10.20
CA VAL A 46 22.21 -4.60 -10.15
C VAL A 46 23.04 -5.08 -8.97
N ASN A 47 22.43 -5.22 -7.79
CA ASN A 47 23.08 -5.77 -6.60
C ASN A 47 23.63 -7.18 -6.87
N PHE A 48 22.81 -8.05 -7.47
CA PHE A 48 23.17 -9.42 -7.79
C PHE A 48 24.34 -9.54 -8.78
N HIS A 49 24.29 -8.81 -9.89
CA HIS A 49 25.28 -8.95 -10.97
C HIS A 49 26.57 -8.14 -10.76
N TRP A 50 26.50 -6.95 -10.16
CA TRP A 50 27.68 -6.08 -10.02
C TRP A 50 28.33 -6.14 -8.64
N PHE A 51 27.54 -6.23 -7.57
CA PHE A 51 28.04 -6.12 -6.20
C PHE A 51 28.12 -7.46 -5.47
N GLY A 52 27.43 -8.48 -6.00
CA GLY A 52 27.17 -9.74 -5.34
C GLY A 52 28.33 -10.71 -5.14
N GLY A 53 29.44 -10.54 -5.86
CA GLY A 53 30.63 -11.38 -5.71
C GLY A 53 30.45 -12.90 -5.94
N GLY A 54 29.26 -13.36 -6.36
CA GLY A 54 28.96 -14.77 -6.61
C GLY A 54 28.69 -15.63 -5.36
N SER A 55 28.37 -15.04 -4.21
CA SER A 55 28.05 -15.82 -3.00
C SER A 55 26.78 -16.66 -3.17
N ASP A 56 26.76 -17.86 -2.60
CA ASP A 56 25.61 -18.77 -2.68
C ASP A 56 24.38 -18.21 -1.94
N GLU A 57 24.60 -17.48 -0.86
CA GLU A 57 23.53 -16.82 -0.10
C GLU A 57 22.80 -15.77 -0.93
N LEU A 58 23.53 -15.00 -1.75
CA LEU A 58 22.94 -14.01 -2.64
C LEU A 58 22.15 -14.68 -3.77
N ARG A 59 22.55 -15.87 -4.23
CA ARG A 59 21.77 -16.65 -5.20
C ARG A 59 20.45 -17.11 -4.62
N VAL A 60 20.44 -17.55 -3.35
CA VAL A 60 19.22 -17.93 -2.64
C VAL A 60 18.30 -16.72 -2.52
N PHE A 61 18.81 -15.57 -2.08
CA PHE A 61 18.05 -14.33 -1.99
C PHE A 61 17.49 -13.90 -3.36
N HIS A 62 18.31 -13.90 -4.40
CA HIS A 62 17.88 -13.57 -5.76
C HIS A 62 16.74 -14.46 -6.26
N ASN A 63 16.81 -15.76 -6.01
CA ASN A 63 15.75 -16.70 -6.39
C ASN A 63 14.45 -16.42 -5.62
N GLN A 64 14.54 -16.13 -4.31
CA GLN A 64 13.39 -15.76 -3.49
C GLN A 64 12.78 -14.43 -3.95
N ALA A 65 13.62 -13.40 -4.17
CA ALA A 65 13.21 -12.10 -4.66
C ALA A 65 12.53 -12.20 -6.04
N THR A 66 13.05 -13.03 -6.94
CA THR A 66 12.45 -13.29 -8.26
C THR A 66 11.10 -13.98 -8.13
N ALA A 67 10.97 -15.01 -7.28
CA ALA A 67 9.71 -15.69 -7.04
C ALA A 67 8.64 -14.75 -6.48
N LEU A 68 9.01 -13.90 -5.51
CA LEU A 68 8.13 -12.88 -4.93
C LEU A 68 7.75 -11.80 -5.95
N ALA A 69 8.70 -11.32 -6.76
CA ALA A 69 8.44 -10.37 -7.83
C ALA A 69 7.44 -10.93 -8.85
N LEU A 70 7.58 -12.21 -9.24
CA LEU A 70 6.61 -12.89 -10.10
C LEU A 70 5.22 -12.98 -9.45
N ALA A 71 5.14 -13.35 -8.18
CA ALA A 71 3.86 -13.37 -7.44
C ALA A 71 3.20 -11.98 -7.42
N TRP A 72 3.99 -10.93 -7.28
CA TRP A 72 3.53 -9.54 -7.37
C TRP A 72 3.01 -9.16 -8.75
N VAL A 73 3.72 -9.56 -9.82
CA VAL A 73 3.28 -9.37 -11.20
C VAL A 73 1.95 -10.10 -11.45
N PHE A 74 1.80 -11.34 -10.99
CA PHE A 74 0.53 -12.06 -11.08
C PHE A 74 -0.61 -11.36 -10.34
N THR A 75 -0.32 -10.79 -9.17
CA THR A 75 -1.30 -9.97 -8.43
C THR A 75 -1.70 -8.73 -9.24
N ALA A 76 -0.74 -8.01 -9.81
CA ALA A 76 -1.00 -6.84 -10.63
C ALA A 76 -1.80 -7.16 -11.91
N LEU A 77 -1.50 -8.30 -12.54
CA LEU A 77 -2.24 -8.82 -13.70
C LEU A 77 -3.67 -9.24 -13.31
N GLY A 78 -3.83 -9.89 -12.15
CA GLY A 78 -5.13 -10.26 -11.59
C GLY A 78 -6.00 -9.03 -11.35
N VAL A 79 -5.45 -7.98 -10.72
CA VAL A 79 -6.15 -6.70 -10.55
C VAL A 79 -6.50 -6.08 -11.90
N ALA A 80 -5.56 -6.02 -12.84
CA ALA A 80 -5.82 -5.48 -14.18
C ALA A 80 -6.92 -6.25 -14.94
N TYR A 81 -6.95 -7.58 -14.81
CA TYR A 81 -7.98 -8.43 -15.38
C TYR A 81 -9.36 -8.19 -14.74
N CYS A 82 -9.43 -8.08 -13.42
CA CYS A 82 -10.67 -7.72 -12.71
C CYS A 82 -11.18 -6.35 -13.15
N LEU A 83 -10.30 -5.36 -13.28
CA LEU A 83 -10.68 -4.04 -13.76
C LEU A 83 -11.22 -4.13 -15.21
N ARG A 84 -10.50 -4.76 -16.13
CA ARG A 84 -10.92 -4.90 -17.54
C ARG A 84 -12.22 -5.68 -17.74
N SER A 85 -12.50 -6.65 -16.87
CA SER A 85 -13.76 -7.41 -16.90
C SER A 85 -14.94 -6.67 -16.26
N GLY A 86 -14.73 -5.45 -15.72
CA GLY A 86 -15.76 -4.68 -15.03
C GLY A 86 -16.12 -5.22 -13.64
N VAL A 87 -15.41 -6.24 -13.17
CA VAL A 87 -15.64 -6.87 -11.86
C VAL A 87 -14.77 -6.16 -10.82
N PHE A 88 -15.34 -5.15 -10.16
CA PHE A 88 -14.63 -4.41 -9.12
C PHE A 88 -15.31 -4.57 -7.75
N PRO A 89 -15.09 -5.70 -7.04
CA PRO A 89 -15.64 -5.90 -5.71
C PRO A 89 -14.97 -4.94 -4.72
N ALA A 90 -15.74 -4.43 -3.76
CA ALA A 90 -15.23 -3.48 -2.76
C ALA A 90 -14.04 -4.02 -1.94
N ALA A 91 -13.93 -5.35 -1.84
CA ALA A 91 -12.83 -6.04 -1.17
C ALA A 91 -11.51 -6.06 -1.96
N LEU A 92 -11.54 -5.84 -3.29
CA LEU A 92 -10.35 -6.01 -4.15
C LEU A 92 -9.17 -5.15 -3.70
N LYS A 93 -9.45 -3.90 -3.33
CA LYS A 93 -8.42 -2.95 -2.85
C LYS A 93 -7.77 -3.38 -1.54
N PHE A 94 -8.54 -4.00 -0.64
CA PHE A 94 -8.02 -4.54 0.62
C PHE A 94 -7.21 -5.81 0.38
N LEU A 95 -7.71 -6.69 -0.49
CA LEU A 95 -7.00 -7.91 -0.86
C LEU A 95 -5.67 -7.59 -1.54
N SER A 96 -5.66 -6.71 -2.54
CA SER A 96 -4.44 -6.35 -3.28
C SER A 96 -3.41 -5.67 -2.38
N THR A 97 -3.86 -4.77 -1.49
CA THR A 97 -2.99 -4.13 -0.49
C THR A 97 -2.49 -5.12 0.57
N GLY A 98 -3.32 -6.06 1.00
CA GLY A 98 -2.93 -7.12 1.94
C GLY A 98 -1.86 -8.03 1.34
N VAL A 99 -2.02 -8.41 0.06
CA VAL A 99 -1.01 -9.16 -0.68
C VAL A 99 0.28 -8.36 -0.81
N ASP A 100 0.22 -7.06 -1.13
CA ASP A 100 1.41 -6.19 -1.18
C ASP A 100 2.16 -6.20 0.15
N LEU A 101 1.46 -6.11 1.28
CA LEU A 101 2.07 -6.14 2.61
C LEU A 101 2.70 -7.49 2.92
N VAL A 102 2.03 -8.60 2.61
CA VAL A 102 2.56 -9.95 2.84
C VAL A 102 3.79 -10.21 1.99
N LEU A 103 3.74 -9.90 0.70
CA LEU A 103 4.87 -10.09 -0.21
C LEU A 103 6.06 -9.20 0.17
N LEU A 104 5.82 -7.97 0.60
CA LEU A 104 6.88 -7.08 1.08
C LEU A 104 7.51 -7.56 2.37
N THR A 105 6.68 -8.02 3.30
CA THR A 105 7.19 -8.58 4.56
C THR A 105 8.00 -9.83 4.28
N ALA A 106 7.53 -10.73 3.41
CA ALA A 106 8.26 -11.92 3.00
C ALA A 106 9.59 -11.59 2.28
N LEU A 107 9.61 -10.53 1.47
CA LEU A 107 10.84 -10.09 0.79
C LEU A 107 11.85 -9.50 1.77
N ALA A 108 11.38 -8.70 2.74
CA ALA A 108 12.22 -8.16 3.79
C ALA A 108 12.76 -9.25 4.73
N ASP A 109 11.94 -10.25 5.03
CA ASP A 109 12.32 -11.42 5.83
C ASP A 109 13.35 -12.31 5.12
N ALA A 110 13.19 -12.50 3.80
CA ALA A 110 14.17 -13.19 2.97
C ALA A 110 15.53 -12.47 2.92
N SER A 111 15.55 -11.15 3.17
CA SER A 111 16.81 -10.40 3.23
C SER A 111 17.52 -10.66 4.55
N GLN A 112 18.84 -10.89 4.51
CA GLN A 112 19.64 -11.21 5.71
C GLN A 112 19.58 -10.11 6.80
N ALA A 113 19.22 -8.89 6.43
CA ALA A 113 19.11 -7.76 7.34
C ALA A 113 17.77 -7.72 8.11
N GLY A 114 16.74 -8.48 7.71
CA GLY A 114 15.45 -8.53 8.37
C GLY A 114 14.85 -7.15 8.63
N ALA A 115 14.60 -6.82 9.90
CA ALA A 115 14.07 -5.52 10.31
C ALA A 115 15.01 -4.31 10.07
N ASN A 116 16.31 -4.54 9.85
CA ASN A 116 17.28 -3.51 9.46
C ASN A 116 17.39 -3.35 7.93
N SER A 117 16.61 -4.13 7.18
CA SER A 117 16.62 -4.08 5.72
C SER A 117 16.10 -2.73 5.21
N PRO A 118 16.75 -2.12 4.20
CA PRO A 118 16.22 -0.95 3.50
C PRO A 118 14.82 -1.18 2.91
N LEU A 119 14.40 -2.44 2.75
CA LEU A 119 13.06 -2.80 2.28
C LEU A 119 11.95 -2.34 3.23
N VAL A 120 12.24 -2.06 4.51
CA VAL A 120 11.28 -1.45 5.44
C VAL A 120 10.78 -0.11 4.91
N PHE A 121 11.58 0.63 4.14
CA PHE A 121 11.14 1.89 3.53
C PHE A 121 10.05 1.69 2.46
N ALA A 122 9.94 0.50 1.88
CA ALA A 122 8.88 0.22 0.90
C ALA A 122 7.48 0.14 1.55
N TYR A 123 7.36 -0.03 2.87
CA TYR A 123 6.08 0.08 3.55
C TYR A 123 5.45 1.46 3.37
N PHE A 124 6.27 2.53 3.34
CA PHE A 124 5.78 3.89 3.08
C PHE A 124 5.19 4.01 1.67
N VAL A 125 5.74 3.30 0.69
CA VAL A 125 5.21 3.24 -0.68
C VAL A 125 3.83 2.57 -0.68
N VAL A 126 3.66 1.45 0.05
CA VAL A 126 2.36 0.78 0.17
C VAL A 126 1.31 1.68 0.82
N ILE A 127 1.65 2.39 1.90
CA ILE A 127 0.74 3.34 2.56
C ILE A 127 0.39 4.50 1.59
N SER A 128 1.37 5.00 0.83
CA SER A 128 1.15 6.06 -0.17
C SER A 128 0.20 5.60 -1.29
N LEU A 129 0.37 4.38 -1.79
CA LEU A 129 -0.53 3.76 -2.77
C LEU A 129 -1.96 3.62 -2.24
N ALA A 130 -2.12 3.29 -0.95
CA ALA A 130 -3.44 3.26 -0.31
C ALA A 130 -4.09 4.66 -0.27
N GLY A 131 -3.30 5.71 -0.03
CA GLY A 131 -3.75 7.10 -0.07
C GLY A 131 -4.26 7.55 -1.43
N MET A 132 -3.61 7.11 -2.51
CA MET A 132 -4.01 7.42 -3.89
C MET A 132 -5.39 6.90 -4.28
N ARG A 133 -5.87 5.84 -3.62
CA ARG A 133 -7.22 5.30 -3.82
C ARG A 133 -8.29 6.09 -3.07
N LEU A 134 -7.92 7.23 -2.46
CA LEU A 134 -8.78 8.16 -1.73
C LEU A 134 -9.69 7.48 -0.69
N SER A 135 -9.24 6.37 -0.11
CA SER A 135 -10.01 5.57 0.84
C SER A 135 -9.36 5.59 2.22
N LEU A 136 -9.95 6.35 3.14
CA LEU A 136 -9.43 6.48 4.51
C LEU A 136 -9.32 5.13 5.24
N ARG A 137 -10.31 4.24 5.04
CA ARG A 137 -10.29 2.89 5.63
C ARG A 137 -9.12 2.07 5.11
N LEU A 138 -8.76 2.24 3.85
CA LEU A 138 -7.65 1.53 3.24
C LEU A 138 -6.30 2.08 3.71
N VAL A 139 -6.17 3.39 3.90
CA VAL A 139 -4.96 4.00 4.49
C VAL A 139 -4.70 3.43 5.87
N TRP A 140 -5.73 3.36 6.73
CA TRP A 140 -5.60 2.75 8.05
C TRP A 140 -5.25 1.26 7.99
N PHE A 141 -5.92 0.52 7.10
CA PHE A 141 -5.60 -0.89 6.87
C PHE A 141 -4.14 -1.09 6.46
N ALA A 142 -3.64 -0.29 5.50
CA ALA A 142 -2.26 -0.34 5.05
C ALA A 142 -1.27 0.06 6.15
N THR A 143 -1.61 1.07 6.96
CA THR A 143 -0.76 1.56 8.06
C THR A 143 -0.63 0.51 9.15
N VAL A 144 -1.75 -0.03 9.64
CA VAL A 144 -1.74 -1.08 10.66
C VAL A 144 -1.07 -2.34 10.11
N GLY A 145 -1.37 -2.71 8.88
CA GLY A 145 -0.74 -3.86 8.23
C GLY A 145 0.77 -3.70 8.05
N ALA A 146 1.26 -2.51 7.71
CA ALA A 146 2.69 -2.20 7.64
C ALA A 146 3.36 -2.26 9.02
N MET A 147 2.72 -1.73 10.06
CA MET A 147 3.21 -1.85 11.44
C MET A 147 3.29 -3.30 11.89
N LEU A 148 2.26 -4.11 11.58
CA LEU A 148 2.26 -5.54 11.90
C LEU A 148 3.35 -6.30 11.12
N GLY A 149 3.54 -5.99 9.84
CA GLY A 149 4.62 -6.56 9.03
C GLY A 149 6.00 -6.22 9.60
N TYR A 150 6.21 -4.96 10.01
CA TYR A 150 7.45 -4.56 10.67
C TYR A 150 7.65 -5.25 12.03
N LEU A 151 6.61 -5.33 12.87
CA LEU A 151 6.68 -6.05 14.14
C LEU A 151 6.97 -7.55 13.95
N TYR A 152 6.44 -8.15 12.88
CA TYR A 152 6.77 -9.52 12.51
C TYR A 152 8.26 -9.66 12.19
N LEU A 153 8.83 -8.77 11.37
CA LEU A 153 10.27 -8.78 11.05
C LEU A 153 11.14 -8.62 12.31
N VAL A 154 10.74 -7.74 13.23
CA VAL A 154 11.41 -7.57 14.52
C VAL A 154 11.35 -8.85 15.34
N GLY A 155 10.15 -9.44 15.51
CA GLY A 155 9.98 -10.67 16.29
C GLY A 155 10.63 -11.91 15.66
N HIS A 156 10.77 -11.94 14.34
CA HIS A 156 11.52 -13.00 13.66
C HIS A 156 13.03 -12.84 13.84
N SER A 157 13.52 -11.59 13.79
CA SER A 157 14.95 -11.27 13.99
C SER A 157 15.39 -11.35 15.44
N ASP A 158 14.46 -11.18 16.38
CA ASP A 158 14.71 -11.19 17.82
C ASP A 158 13.58 -11.94 18.57
N PRO A 159 13.77 -13.25 18.84
CA PRO A 159 12.76 -14.06 19.52
C PRO A 159 12.59 -13.69 21.00
N VAL A 160 13.52 -12.94 21.59
CA VAL A 160 13.45 -12.46 22.99
C VAL A 160 13.26 -10.95 22.96
N TRP A 161 12.04 -10.52 22.62
CA TRP A 161 11.59 -9.12 22.44
C TRP A 161 12.11 -8.09 23.47
N PHE A 162 12.56 -8.49 24.66
CA PHE A 162 12.96 -7.62 25.78
C PHE A 162 14.23 -8.09 26.53
N ASP A 163 15.27 -8.55 25.83
CA ASP A 163 16.60 -8.76 26.44
C ASP A 163 17.53 -7.54 26.26
N ALA A 164 18.69 -7.46 26.93
CA ALA A 164 19.60 -6.31 26.84
C ALA A 164 20.42 -6.27 25.51
N ASP A 165 20.54 -7.41 24.82
CA ASP A 165 21.30 -7.59 23.58
C ASP A 165 20.39 -7.63 22.34
N HIS A 166 19.57 -6.59 22.12
CA HIS A 166 18.67 -6.52 20.96
C HIS A 166 19.44 -6.42 19.62
N THR A 167 19.04 -7.25 18.65
CA THR A 167 19.46 -7.12 17.24
C THR A 167 18.96 -5.82 16.60
N VAL A 168 17.81 -5.31 17.05
CA VAL A 168 17.23 -4.03 16.64
C VAL A 168 16.94 -3.20 17.87
N ARG A 169 17.57 -2.03 17.99
CA ARG A 169 17.48 -1.24 19.22
C ARG A 169 16.03 -0.79 19.43
N PRO A 170 15.46 -0.87 20.65
CA PRO A 170 14.07 -0.48 20.90
C PRO A 170 13.71 0.93 20.43
N VAL A 171 14.69 1.85 20.50
CA VAL A 171 14.53 3.23 19.99
C VAL A 171 14.28 3.24 18.48
N GLU A 172 15.00 2.42 17.71
CA GLU A 172 14.83 2.31 16.25
C GLU A 172 13.47 1.70 15.91
N GLN A 173 13.03 0.70 16.67
CA GLN A 173 11.68 0.12 16.53
C GLN A 173 10.58 1.15 16.78
N CYS A 174 10.69 1.92 17.87
CA CYS A 174 9.75 3.00 18.17
C CYS A 174 9.74 4.06 17.07
N LEU A 175 10.92 4.47 16.58
CA LEU A 175 11.03 5.46 15.50
C LEU A 175 10.40 4.95 14.20
N ALA A 176 10.61 3.68 13.83
CA ALA A 176 10.02 3.08 12.64
C ALA A 176 8.49 3.02 12.75
N LEU A 177 7.95 2.52 13.87
CA LEU A 177 6.51 2.44 14.11
C LEU A 177 5.85 3.82 14.14
N LEU A 178 6.48 4.80 14.81
CA LEU A 178 6.00 6.17 14.81
C LEU A 178 6.01 6.75 13.39
N SER A 179 7.08 6.52 12.62
CA SER A 179 7.17 7.03 11.24
C SER A 179 6.08 6.44 10.34
N LEU A 180 5.82 5.13 10.44
CA LEU A 180 4.71 4.48 9.72
C LEU A 180 3.36 5.06 10.15
N ALA A 181 3.12 5.21 11.45
CA ALA A 181 1.88 5.75 11.99
C ALA A 181 1.66 7.21 11.54
N PHE A 182 2.68 8.06 11.63
CA PHE A 182 2.62 9.45 11.18
C PHE A 182 2.38 9.55 9.68
N SER A 183 3.03 8.71 8.87
CA SER A 183 2.78 8.65 7.41
C SER A 183 1.31 8.34 7.13
N GLY A 184 0.75 7.32 7.80
CA GLY A 184 -0.68 6.97 7.71
C GLY A 184 -1.61 8.11 8.13
N ILE A 185 -1.29 8.82 9.21
CA ILE A 185 -2.05 9.99 9.68
C ILE A 185 -2.02 11.11 8.65
N VAL A 186 -0.83 11.50 8.17
CA VAL A 186 -0.65 12.58 7.20
C VAL A 186 -1.40 12.27 5.91
N LEU A 187 -1.23 11.08 5.34
CA LEU A 187 -1.96 10.66 4.15
C LEU A 187 -3.47 10.60 4.41
N GLY A 188 -3.89 10.15 5.58
CA GLY A 188 -5.29 10.18 6.00
C GLY A 188 -5.85 11.60 6.02
N GLN A 189 -5.10 12.59 6.51
CA GLN A 189 -5.51 14.00 6.48
C GLN A 189 -5.56 14.56 5.06
N ILE A 190 -4.58 14.22 4.21
CA ILE A 190 -4.60 14.62 2.79
C ILE A 190 -5.87 14.09 2.12
N VAL A 191 -6.22 12.81 2.33
CA VAL A 191 -7.45 12.22 1.77
C VAL A 191 -8.71 12.93 2.28
N ARG A 192 -8.78 13.28 3.58
CA ARG A 192 -9.92 14.04 4.13
C ARG A 192 -10.00 15.45 3.54
N SER A 193 -8.86 16.12 3.40
CA SER A 193 -8.78 17.47 2.83
C SER A 193 -9.24 17.49 1.37
N VAL A 194 -8.78 16.55 0.55
CA VAL A 194 -9.20 16.41 -0.86
C VAL A 194 -10.70 16.17 -0.96
N ARG A 195 -11.27 15.31 -0.10
CA ARG A 195 -12.73 15.08 -0.06
C ARG A 195 -13.50 16.35 0.30
N SER A 196 -13.04 17.09 1.32
CA SER A 196 -13.68 18.35 1.71
C SER A 196 -13.70 19.37 0.56
N ILE A 197 -12.59 19.50 -0.18
CA ILE A 197 -12.47 20.42 -1.32
C ILE A 197 -13.45 20.01 -2.44
N ALA A 198 -13.56 18.72 -2.72
CA ALA A 198 -14.50 18.21 -3.72
C ALA A 198 -15.97 18.49 -3.33
N ASP A 199 -16.31 18.31 -2.05
CA ASP A 199 -17.65 18.60 -1.53
C ASP A 199 -17.97 20.11 -1.59
N ASP A 200 -17.01 20.95 -1.24
CA ASP A 200 -17.15 22.41 -1.32
C ASP A 200 -17.33 22.88 -2.77
N TYR A 201 -16.58 22.30 -3.71
CA TYR A 201 -16.72 22.61 -5.12
C TYR A 201 -18.11 22.21 -5.66
N ALA A 202 -18.57 21.00 -5.35
CA ALA A 202 -19.90 20.53 -5.74
C ALA A 202 -21.03 21.42 -5.19
N ARG A 203 -20.89 21.89 -3.94
CA ARG A 203 -21.84 22.83 -3.33
C ARG A 203 -21.89 24.19 -4.02
N ARG A 204 -20.76 24.69 -4.53
CA ARG A 204 -20.69 25.97 -5.25
C ARG A 204 -21.36 25.88 -6.61
N LEU A 205 -21.07 24.83 -7.37
CA LEU A 205 -21.68 24.59 -8.68
C LEU A 205 -23.21 24.51 -8.59
N ALA A 206 -23.72 23.78 -7.59
CA ALA A 206 -25.15 23.65 -7.34
C ALA A 206 -25.84 24.95 -6.90
N ARG A 207 -25.09 25.97 -6.45
CA ARG A 207 -25.63 27.31 -6.15
C ARG A 207 -25.72 28.16 -7.41
N GLU A 208 -24.73 28.06 -8.30
CA GLU A 208 -24.71 28.79 -9.58
C GLU A 208 -25.83 28.33 -10.50
N GLU A 209 -26.13 27.02 -10.56
CA GLU A 209 -27.24 26.48 -11.37
C GLU A 209 -28.65 26.91 -10.89
N ARG A 210 -28.77 27.49 -9.69
CA ARG A 210 -30.05 27.94 -9.11
C ARG A 210 -30.32 29.44 -9.32
N VAL A 211 -29.35 30.18 -9.85
CA VAL A 211 -29.45 31.62 -10.16
C VAL A 211 -29.74 31.79 -11.64
#